data_AF-A0A8J8FCT1-F1
#
_entry.id   AF-A0A8J8FCT1-F1
#
_cell.length_a   1.000
_cell.length_b   1.000
_cell.length_c   1.000
_cell.angle_alpha   90.00
_cell.angle_beta   90.00
_cell.angle_gamma   90.00
#
_symmetry.space_group_name_H-M   'P 1'
#
loop_
_entity.id
_entity.type
_entity.pdbx_description
1 polymer ?
#
loop_
_entity_poly.entity_id
_entity_poly.type
_entity_poly.pdbx_seq_one_letter_code
_entity_poly.pdbx_strand_id
1 'polypeptide(L)'
;MKITSKYENGTVFWRTFNREDAMYFVGLMEGNLSYGESLQYDHPAGYFKMEMKSNGIFGGQIVAAGRVYSNSDEFVLTKEGHLDRVTN
;
A
#
# COMPACT_ATOMS: atom_id res chain seq x y z
N MET A 1 10.37 -0.64 -1.30
CA MET A 1 9.27 -1.62 -1.11
C MET A 1 8.59 -1.79 -2.45
N LYS A 2 8.24 -3.03 -2.80
CA LYS A 2 7.54 -3.34 -4.05
C LYS A 2 6.17 -3.97 -3.78
N ILE A 3 5.14 -3.51 -4.47
CA ILE A 3 3.81 -4.14 -4.48
C ILE A 3 3.41 -4.40 -5.93
N THR A 4 3.11 -5.65 -6.28
CA THR A 4 2.54 -5.99 -7.60
C THR A 4 1.06 -6.30 -7.46
N SER A 5 0.23 -5.66 -8.29
CA SER A 5 -1.21 -5.83 -8.25
C SER A 5 -1.68 -6.96 -9.15
N LYS A 6 -2.43 -7.89 -8.54
CA LYS A 6 -3.33 -8.83 -9.21
C LYS A 6 -4.79 -8.50 -8.91
N TYR A 7 -5.09 -7.30 -8.39
CA TYR A 7 -6.45 -6.90 -8.06
C TYR A 7 -7.24 -6.60 -9.33
N GLU A 8 -8.25 -7.43 -9.61
CA GLU A 8 -9.06 -7.34 -10.84
C GLU A 8 -10.32 -6.47 -10.64
N ASN A 9 -10.69 -6.19 -9.39
CA ASN A 9 -11.95 -5.52 -9.03
C ASN A 9 -11.80 -3.99 -8.98
N GLY A 10 -11.02 -3.42 -9.89
CA GLY A 10 -10.82 -1.98 -10.05
C GLY A 10 -9.44 -1.49 -9.62
N THR A 11 -9.39 -0.23 -9.16
CA THR A 11 -8.15 0.45 -8.80
C THR A 11 -8.03 0.55 -7.28
N VAL A 12 -6.83 0.27 -6.76
CA VAL A 12 -6.50 0.49 -5.35
C VAL A 12 -5.69 1.77 -5.22
N PHE A 13 -6.13 2.64 -4.32
CA PHE A 13 -5.43 3.86 -3.98
C PHE A 13 -4.61 3.63 -2.74
N TRP A 14 -3.44 4.25 -2.67
CA TRP A 14 -2.52 4.09 -1.54
C TRP A 14 -1.97 5.43 -1.08
N ARG A 15 -1.70 5.52 0.22
CA ARG A 15 -1.02 6.65 0.84
C ARG A 15 0.01 6.15 1.84
N THR A 16 1.11 6.88 1.94
CA THR A 16 2.22 6.58 2.86
C THR A 16 2.32 7.62 3.95
N PHE A 17 2.83 7.20 5.10
CA PHE A 17 2.93 8.01 6.31
C PHE A 17 4.22 7.67 7.05
N ASN A 18 4.65 8.60 7.90
CA ASN A 18 5.71 8.30 8.86
C ASN A 18 5.30 7.15 9.77
N ARG A 19 6.26 6.31 10.17
CA ARG A 19 6.04 5.19 11.11
C ARG A 19 5.32 5.65 12.39
N GLU A 20 5.70 6.79 12.92
CA GLU A 20 5.18 7.34 14.18
C GLU A 20 3.85 8.11 14.01
N ASP A 21 3.34 8.25 12.77
CA ASP A 21 2.02 8.86 12.56
C ASP A 21 0.94 7.87 13.03
N ALA A 22 0.43 8.10 14.24
CA ALA A 22 -0.58 7.27 14.87
C ALA A 22 -1.96 7.45 14.23
N MET A 23 -2.21 8.59 13.58
CA MET A 23 -3.54 8.99 13.12
C MET A 23 -3.63 9.12 11.60
N TYR A 24 -2.55 8.85 10.86
CA TYR A 24 -2.52 8.88 9.40
C TYR A 24 -2.89 10.28 8.83
N PHE A 25 -2.46 11.34 9.52
CA PHE A 25 -2.79 12.72 9.14
C PHE A 25 -1.82 13.31 8.11
N VAL A 26 -0.52 13.07 8.27
CA VAL A 26 0.50 13.69 7.40
C VAL A 26 0.86 12.70 6.30
N GLY A 27 0.05 12.70 5.24
CA GLY A 27 0.35 11.94 4.02
C GLY A 27 1.66 12.42 3.40
N LEU A 28 2.59 11.50 3.15
CA LEU A 28 3.89 11.79 2.55
C LEU A 28 3.84 11.68 1.03
N MET A 29 3.24 10.60 0.55
CA MET A 29 3.08 10.31 -0.86
C MET A 29 1.85 9.45 -1.08
N GLU A 30 1.18 9.66 -2.20
CA GLU A 30 0.00 8.93 -2.59
C GLU A 30 0.04 8.53 -4.07
N GLY A 31 -0.79 7.58 -4.41
CA GLY A 31 -0.95 7.12 -5.78
C GLY A 31 -2.04 6.09 -5.90
N ASN A 32 -2.06 5.41 -7.04
CA ASN A 32 -2.96 4.32 -7.31
C ASN A 32 -2.22 3.14 -7.95
N LEU A 33 -2.89 1.99 -7.97
CA LEU A 33 -2.38 0.73 -8.48
C LEU A 33 -3.53 -0.04 -9.12
N SER A 34 -3.46 -0.21 -10.43
CA SER A 34 -4.42 -0.97 -11.24
C SER A 34 -3.93 -2.39 -11.48
N TYR A 35 -4.78 -3.24 -12.05
CA TYR A 35 -4.43 -4.63 -12.38
C TYR A 35 -3.16 -4.72 -13.23
N GLY A 36 -2.21 -5.57 -12.82
CA GLY A 36 -0.95 -5.80 -13.53
C GLY A 36 0.15 -4.76 -13.25
N GLU A 37 -0.18 -3.65 -12.61
CA GLU A 37 0.81 -2.62 -12.27
C GLU A 37 1.66 -3.02 -11.07
N SER A 38 2.82 -2.37 -10.94
CA SER A 38 3.67 -2.48 -9.76
C SER A 38 4.04 -1.11 -9.21
N LEU A 39 3.90 -0.96 -7.90
CA LEU A 39 4.41 0.16 -7.12
C LEU A 39 5.82 -0.18 -6.65
N GLN A 40 6.76 0.75 -6.83
CA GLN A 40 8.03 0.78 -6.11
C GLN A 40 8.06 2.07 -5.28
N TYR A 41 8.30 1.96 -3.99
CA TYR A 41 8.41 3.11 -3.09
C TYR A 41 9.47 2.88 -2.03
N ASP A 42 10.41 3.82 -1.91
CA ASP A 42 11.48 3.79 -0.91
C ASP A 42 11.44 5.05 -0.05
N HIS A 43 11.28 4.85 1.26
CA HIS A 43 11.26 5.94 2.24
C HIS A 43 12.69 6.20 2.76
N PRO A 44 13.13 7.47 2.95
CA PRO A 44 14.48 7.78 3.41
C PRO A 44 14.86 7.16 4.76
N ALA A 45 13.89 7.02 5.67
CA ALA A 45 14.11 6.39 6.98
C ALA A 45 14.15 4.84 6.91
N GLY A 46 13.94 4.23 5.74
CA GLY A 46 13.90 2.78 5.55
C GLY A 46 12.57 2.11 5.92
N TYR A 47 11.73 2.79 6.72
CA TYR A 47 10.44 2.28 7.19
C TYR A 47 9.35 3.34 7.08
N PHE A 48 8.10 2.91 6.88
CA PHE A 48 6.93 3.77 6.75
C PHE A 48 5.64 2.99 7.06
N LYS A 49 4.52 3.69 7.24
CA LYS A 49 3.17 3.10 7.24
C LYS A 49 2.52 3.34 5.89
N MET A 50 1.65 2.43 5.48
CA MET A 50 0.84 2.58 4.27
C MET A 50 -0.62 2.24 4.56
N GLU A 51 -1.52 3.04 3.99
CA GLU A 51 -2.95 2.75 3.89
C GLU A 51 -3.29 2.51 2.43
N MET A 52 -4.00 1.43 2.13
CA MET A 52 -4.52 1.07 0.81
C MET A 52 -6.04 0.91 0.88
N LYS A 53 -6.75 1.48 -0.09
CA LYS A 53 -8.21 1.45 -0.18
C LYS A 53 -8.69 1.16 -1.60
N SER A 54 -9.70 0.31 -1.75
CA SER A 54 -10.36 0.08 -3.04
C SER A 54 -11.41 1.16 -3.30
N ASN A 55 -11.58 1.55 -4.56
CA ASN A 55 -12.64 2.46 -5.02
C ASN A 55 -12.59 3.90 -4.45
N GLY A 56 -11.41 4.35 -4.01
CA GLY A 56 -11.14 5.75 -3.68
C GLY A 56 -10.39 5.93 -2.35
N ILE A 57 -9.64 7.04 -2.24
CA ILE A 57 -8.90 7.41 -1.01
C ILE A 57 -9.85 7.73 0.15
N PHE A 58 -11.03 8.29 -0.16
CA PHE A 58 -12.08 8.65 0.80
C PHE A 58 -13.29 7.73 0.63
N GLY A 59 -13.68 7.03 1.71
CA GLY A 59 -14.86 6.16 1.72
C GLY A 59 -14.68 4.76 1.10
N GLY A 60 -13.53 4.48 0.48
CA GLY A 60 -13.18 3.16 -0.03
C GLY A 60 -12.95 2.12 1.08
N GLN A 61 -13.17 0.84 0.76
CA GLN A 61 -12.90 -0.25 1.70
C GLN A 61 -11.39 -0.40 1.91
N ILE A 62 -10.98 -0.57 3.16
CA ILE A 62 -9.57 -0.78 3.49
C ILE A 62 -9.12 -2.15 2.98
N VAL A 63 -8.06 -2.12 2.17
CA VAL A 63 -7.34 -3.28 1.63
C VAL A 63 -6.17 -3.62 2.56
N ALA A 64 -5.43 -2.61 3.01
CA ALA A 64 -4.32 -2.78 3.95
C ALA A 64 -4.12 -1.49 4.76
N ALA A 65 -3.96 -1.61 6.08
CA ALA A 65 -3.62 -0.51 6.98
C ALA A 65 -2.97 -1.06 8.26
N GLY A 66 -2.49 -0.19 9.15
CA GLY A 66 -2.00 -0.58 10.48
C GLY A 66 -0.59 -1.20 10.54
N ARG A 67 -0.01 -1.61 9.40
CA ARG A 67 1.32 -2.23 9.34
C ARG A 67 2.43 -1.21 9.06
N VAL A 68 3.61 -1.46 9.63
CA VAL A 68 4.86 -0.81 9.25
C VAL A 68 5.56 -1.68 8.19
N TYR A 69 5.91 -1.04 7.09
CA TYR A 69 6.60 -1.62 5.94
C TYR A 69 8.06 -1.16 5.92
N SER A 70 8.93 -1.99 5.36
CA SER A 70 10.33 -1.67 5.09
C SER A 70 10.58 -1.53 3.59
N ASN A 71 11.63 -0.79 3.21
CA ASN A 71 12.02 -0.65 1.81
C ASN A 71 12.37 -2.00 1.14
N SER A 72 12.82 -2.99 1.91
CA SER A 72 13.13 -4.33 1.39
C SER A 72 11.91 -5.25 1.25
N ASP A 73 10.73 -4.84 1.70
CA ASP A 73 9.56 -5.73 1.61
C ASP A 73 9.02 -5.81 0.18
N GLU A 74 8.59 -7.02 -0.19
CA GLU A 74 7.88 -7.32 -1.43
C GLU A 74 6.51 -7.94 -1.12
N PHE A 75 5.48 -7.47 -1.83
CA PHE A 75 4.11 -7.91 -1.66
C PHE A 75 3.39 -8.13 -2.98
N VAL A 76 2.37 -8.99 -2.93
CA VAL A 76 1.36 -9.14 -3.96
C VAL A 76 0.03 -8.69 -3.39
N LEU A 77 -0.60 -7.72 -4.06
CA LEU A 77 -2.00 -7.41 -3.82
C LEU A 77 -2.83 -8.44 -4.60
N THR A 78 -3.53 -9.32 -3.88
CA THR A 78 -4.26 -10.44 -4.47
C THR A 78 -5.56 -10.00 -5.15
N LYS A 79 -6.19 -10.93 -5.88
CA LYS A 79 -7.49 -10.71 -6.54
C LYS A 79 -8.60 -10.40 -5.53
N GLU A 80 -8.49 -10.98 -4.35
CA GLU A 80 -9.42 -10.84 -3.23
C GLU A 80 -9.23 -9.53 -2.45
N GLY A 81 -8.18 -8.75 -2.76
CA GLY A 81 -7.87 -7.51 -2.06
C GLY A 81 -7.11 -7.72 -0.76
N HIS A 82 -6.31 -8.77 -0.65
CA HIS A 82 -5.38 -8.98 0.45
C HIS A 82 -3.95 -8.60 0.03
N LEU A 83 -3.14 -8.15 0.99
CA LEU A 83 -1.74 -7.82 0.75
C LEU A 83 -0.84 -8.91 1.34
N ASP A 84 -0.39 -9.82 0.48
CA ASP A 84 0.39 -10.99 0.88
C ASP A 84 1.88 -10.74 0.70
N ARG A 85 2.68 -11.03 1.73
CA ARG A 85 4.14 -10.90 1.67
C ARG A 85 4.72 -12.00 0.79
N VAL A 86 5.60 -11.65 -0.12
CA VAL A 86 6.38 -12.64 -0.87
C VAL A 86 7.46 -13.19 0.05
N THR A 87 7.34 -14.46 0.44
CA THR A 87 8.39 -15.19 1.15
C THR A 87 9.07 -16.13 0.16
N ASN A 88 10.38 -15.95 -0.06
CA ASN A 88 11.20 -16.88 -0.82
C ASN A 88 11.42 -18.19 -0.04
#